data_AF-A0A7X7YU82-F1
#
_entry.id   AF-A0A7X7YU82-F1
#
_cell.length_a   1.000
_cell.length_b   1.000
_cell.length_c   1.000
_cell.angle_alpha   90.00
_cell.angle_beta   90.00
_cell.angle_gamma   90.00
#
_symmetry.space_group_name_H-M   'P 1'
#
loop_
_entity.id
_entity.type
_entity.pdbx_description
1 polymer ?
#
loop_
_entity_poly.entity_id
_entity_poly.type
_entity_poly.pdbx_seq_one_letter_code
_entity_poly.pdbx_strand_id
1 'polypeptide(L)'
;MSEQEKDRMVEKLKNSRSYRKAYEDLDFLRSNDLRPIRLQLELLKAENALRRQKINHTIVCFGSARTAEKGEILKRIEKIEQDIKSNPDDKSLRENLNTAKILLKSSKYYDEAREFARLVSKNRINGEKVVIVTGGGPGVMEGANRGAWDEGETSIGLNITLPMEQDPNPYISEDLCFRFHYFAIRKMHFVMRAKAMVAFPGGFGTMDELFEVLTLIQTHKKRKMPVILLGKEYWKKLINFKLMADMKYISENDLKIFTYVDKAEDAWNFIVNFYKENKL
;
A
#
# COMPACT_ATOMS: atom_id res chain seq x y z
N MET A 1 -16.75 26.25 56.19
CA MET A 1 -17.12 25.54 54.95
C MET A 1 -18.09 24.44 55.33
N SER A 2 -19.32 24.52 54.83
CA SER A 2 -20.37 23.54 55.12
C SER A 2 -20.05 22.18 54.48
N GLU A 3 -20.69 21.12 54.96
CA GLU A 3 -20.54 19.77 54.41
C GLU A 3 -20.98 19.70 52.94
N GLN A 4 -22.08 20.39 52.62
CA GLN A 4 -22.55 20.56 51.24
C GLN A 4 -21.54 21.27 50.32
N GLU A 5 -20.77 22.24 50.84
CA GLU A 5 -19.69 22.89 50.08
C GLU A 5 -18.52 21.93 49.83
N LYS A 6 -18.14 21.12 50.83
CA LYS A 6 -17.09 20.10 50.69
C LYS A 6 -17.47 19.06 49.64
N ASP A 7 -18.70 18.55 49.67
CA ASP A 7 -19.18 17.55 48.71
C ASP A 7 -19.16 18.09 47.28
N ARG A 8 -19.64 19.33 47.06
CA ARG A 8 -19.56 20.00 45.76
C ARG A 8 -18.13 20.17 45.26
N MET A 9 -17.18 20.47 46.14
CA MET A 9 -15.77 20.59 45.78
C MET A 9 -15.17 19.24 45.37
N VAL A 10 -15.48 18.16 46.12
CA VAL A 10 -15.03 16.81 45.77
C VAL A 10 -15.62 16.36 44.44
N GLU A 11 -16.90 16.62 44.19
CA GLU A 11 -17.56 16.33 42.92
C GLU A 11 -16.86 17.05 41.75
N LYS A 12 -16.50 18.32 41.94
CA LYS A 12 -15.76 19.11 40.96
C LYS A 12 -14.36 18.54 40.70
N LEU A 13 -13.66 18.07 41.73
CA LEU A 13 -12.35 17.42 41.59
C LEU A 13 -12.46 16.09 40.83
N LYS A 14 -13.45 15.26 41.15
CA LYS A 14 -13.70 13.98 40.46
C LYS A 14 -13.98 14.15 38.96
N ASN A 15 -14.66 15.24 38.59
CA ASN A 15 -14.95 15.58 37.20
C ASN A 15 -13.82 16.34 36.48
N SER A 16 -12.74 16.69 37.19
CA SER A 16 -11.60 17.39 36.61
C SER A 16 -10.78 16.47 35.70
N ARG A 17 -10.13 17.05 34.69
CA ARG A 17 -9.29 16.28 33.74
C ARG A 17 -8.13 15.59 34.44
N SER A 18 -7.47 16.26 35.39
CA SER A 18 -6.32 15.72 36.13
C SER A 18 -6.66 14.55 37.06
N TYR A 19 -7.94 14.34 37.38
CA TYR A 19 -8.38 13.19 38.17
C TYR A 19 -8.66 11.94 37.32
N ARG A 20 -8.76 12.09 35.98
CA ARG A 20 -8.93 10.94 35.07
C ARG A 20 -7.65 10.11 35.04
N LYS A 21 -7.80 8.79 34.93
CA LYS A 21 -6.63 7.92 34.72
C LYS A 21 -6.05 8.20 33.34
N ALA A 22 -4.72 8.27 33.24
CA ALA A 22 -4.03 8.63 32.01
C ALA A 22 -4.39 7.76 30.79
N TYR A 23 -4.61 6.46 30.99
CA TYR A 23 -4.98 5.53 29.91
C TYR A 23 -6.47 5.58 29.52
N GLU A 24 -7.30 6.26 30.30
CA GLU A 24 -8.72 6.52 30.01
C GLU A 24 -8.93 7.95 29.46
N ASP A 25 -7.92 8.83 29.54
CA ASP A 25 -7.98 10.22 29.08
C ASP A 25 -7.57 10.35 27.61
N LEU A 26 -8.57 10.33 26.72
CA LEU A 26 -8.36 10.49 25.27
C LEU A 26 -7.78 11.86 24.87
N ASP A 27 -8.05 12.93 25.62
CA ASP A 27 -7.50 14.25 25.32
C ASP A 27 -6.00 14.26 25.57
N PHE A 28 -5.58 13.67 26.70
CA PHE A 28 -4.16 13.46 27.00
C PHE A 28 -3.49 12.51 26.00
N LEU A 29 -4.12 11.37 25.69
CA LEU A 29 -3.60 10.39 24.71
C LEU A 29 -3.51 10.96 23.28
N ARG A 30 -4.28 12.01 22.94
CA ARG A 30 -4.24 12.71 21.65
C ARG A 30 -3.34 13.95 21.65
N SER A 31 -2.87 14.41 22.82
CA SER A 31 -1.97 15.56 22.95
C SER A 31 -0.68 15.42 22.14
N ASN A 32 0.00 16.53 21.81
CA ASN A 32 1.27 16.47 21.08
C ASN A 32 2.37 15.73 21.84
N ASP A 33 2.38 15.84 23.17
CA ASP A 33 3.39 15.23 24.03
C ASP A 33 3.38 13.70 23.95
N LEU A 34 2.22 13.09 23.70
CA LEU A 34 2.08 11.64 23.53
C LEU A 34 2.21 11.15 22.08
N ARG A 35 2.67 12.00 21.16
CA ARG A 35 2.99 11.58 19.78
C ARG A 35 3.98 10.40 19.73
N PRO A 36 5.08 10.35 20.52
CA PRO A 36 5.98 9.19 20.51
C PRO A 36 5.29 7.87 20.89
N ILE A 37 4.37 7.93 21.86
CA ILE A 37 3.58 6.76 22.29
C ILE A 37 2.62 6.34 21.18
N ARG A 38 1.94 7.28 20.50
CA ARG A 38 1.06 6.95 19.36
C ARG A 38 1.83 6.31 18.20
N LEU A 39 3.03 6.80 17.88
CA LEU A 39 3.91 6.18 16.88
C LEU A 39 4.25 4.73 17.26
N GLN A 40 4.59 4.49 18.54
CA GLN A 40 4.85 3.15 19.04
C GLN A 40 3.61 2.25 18.97
N LEU A 41 2.43 2.76 19.28
CA LEU A 41 1.17 2.02 19.19
C LEU A 41 0.85 1.61 17.75
N GLU A 42 1.04 2.49 16.76
CA GLU A 42 0.84 2.13 15.35
C GLU A 42 1.80 1.03 14.90
N LEU A 43 3.07 1.11 15.30
CA LEU A 43 4.07 0.07 15.01
C LEU A 43 3.67 -1.28 15.63
N LEU A 44 3.36 -1.28 16.94
CA LEU A 44 3.09 -2.50 17.69
C LEU A 44 1.78 -3.16 17.30
N LYS A 45 0.74 -2.39 16.96
CA LYS A 45 -0.57 -2.94 16.60
C LYS A 45 -0.48 -3.86 15.38
N ALA A 46 0.16 -3.39 14.31
CA ALA A 46 0.34 -4.18 13.10
C ALA A 46 1.36 -5.32 13.32
N GLU A 47 2.50 -5.05 13.98
CA GLU A 47 3.49 -6.11 14.27
C GLU A 47 2.89 -7.27 15.08
N ASN A 48 2.08 -6.98 16.10
CA ASN A 48 1.48 -8.01 16.94
C ASN A 48 0.48 -8.87 16.16
N ALA A 49 -0.35 -8.26 15.31
CA ALA A 49 -1.28 -8.98 14.46
C ALA A 49 -0.56 -9.90 13.46
N LEU A 50 0.47 -9.39 12.77
CA LEU A 50 1.27 -10.18 11.83
C LEU A 50 1.99 -11.35 12.51
N ARG A 51 2.53 -11.17 13.72
CA ARG A 51 3.17 -12.24 14.50
C ARG A 51 2.17 -13.31 14.93
N ARG A 52 0.96 -12.93 15.37
CA ARG A 52 -0.09 -13.90 15.75
C ARG A 52 -0.48 -14.78 14.57
N GLN A 53 -0.51 -14.22 13.37
CA GLN A 53 -0.79 -14.96 12.13
C GLN A 53 0.46 -15.63 11.52
N LYS A 54 1.63 -15.59 12.20
CA LYS A 54 2.90 -16.16 11.75
C LYS A 54 3.35 -15.65 10.37
N ILE A 55 3.05 -14.40 10.04
CA ILE A 55 3.43 -13.76 8.78
C ILE A 55 4.85 -13.20 8.92
N ASN A 56 5.83 -13.95 8.43
CA ASN A 56 7.24 -13.57 8.52
C ASN A 56 7.72 -12.78 7.30
N HIS A 57 7.14 -13.06 6.13
CA HIS A 57 7.60 -12.51 4.86
C HIS A 57 6.44 -12.00 4.03
N THR A 58 6.66 -10.86 3.39
CA THR A 58 5.67 -10.22 2.52
C THR A 58 6.25 -9.92 1.14
N ILE A 59 5.36 -9.80 0.16
CA ILE A 59 5.68 -9.19 -1.14
C ILE A 59 4.80 -7.96 -1.28
N VAL A 60 5.43 -6.82 -1.48
CA VAL A 60 4.75 -5.53 -1.55
C VAL A 60 4.31 -5.25 -2.97
N CYS A 61 3.04 -4.91 -3.18
CA CYS A 61 2.51 -4.49 -4.47
C CYS A 61 2.03 -3.03 -4.40
N PHE A 62 2.59 -2.18 -5.26
CA PHE A 62 2.21 -0.78 -5.40
C PHE A 62 1.79 -0.47 -6.83
N GLY A 63 0.89 0.50 -6.98
CA GLY A 63 0.49 1.02 -8.28
C GLY A 63 -0.64 2.03 -8.16
N SER A 64 -1.21 2.39 -9.30
CA SER A 64 -2.32 3.34 -9.37
C SER A 64 -3.54 2.87 -8.58
N ALA A 65 -4.04 3.75 -7.70
CA ALA A 65 -5.35 3.62 -7.05
C ALA A 65 -6.54 3.94 -7.98
N ARG A 66 -6.27 4.40 -9.21
CA ARG A 66 -7.28 4.84 -10.19
C ARG A 66 -7.56 3.81 -11.29
N THR A 67 -6.73 2.77 -11.39
CA THR A 67 -7.04 1.62 -12.26
C THR A 67 -8.25 0.87 -11.69
N ALA A 68 -8.91 0.04 -12.48
CA ALA A 68 -9.98 -0.85 -12.04
C ALA A 68 -10.08 -2.06 -12.97
N GLU A 69 -10.88 -3.05 -12.57
CA GLU A 69 -11.20 -4.21 -13.41
C GLU A 69 -11.87 -3.76 -14.70
N LYS A 70 -11.50 -4.40 -15.82
CA LYS A 70 -12.01 -4.05 -17.15
C LYS A 70 -13.55 -4.01 -17.21
N GLY A 71 -14.21 -5.01 -16.61
CA GLY A 71 -15.67 -5.09 -16.60
C GLY A 71 -16.35 -3.92 -15.87
N GLU A 72 -15.76 -3.44 -14.79
CA GLU A 72 -16.27 -2.29 -14.05
C GLU A 72 -16.13 -0.99 -14.86
N ILE A 73 -14.99 -0.81 -15.52
CA ILE A 73 -14.74 0.37 -16.37
C ILE A 73 -15.70 0.39 -17.55
N LEU A 74 -15.96 -0.75 -18.19
CA LEU A 74 -16.92 -0.85 -19.31
C LEU A 74 -18.34 -0.48 -18.87
N LYS A 75 -18.82 -1.01 -17.74
CA LYS A 75 -20.12 -0.62 -17.17
C LYS A 75 -20.20 0.88 -16.88
N ARG A 76 -19.11 1.47 -16.36
CA ARG A 76 -19.02 2.90 -16.12
C ARG A 76 -19.07 3.71 -17.42
N ILE A 77 -18.37 3.27 -18.46
CA ILE A 77 -18.42 3.89 -19.79
C ILE A 77 -19.85 3.85 -20.35
N GLU A 78 -20.50 2.69 -20.31
CA GLU A 78 -21.89 2.52 -20.77
C GLU A 78 -22.84 3.48 -20.05
N LYS A 79 -22.72 3.59 -18.73
CA LYS A 79 -23.53 4.53 -17.94
C LYS A 79 -23.28 5.99 -18.34
N ILE A 80 -22.02 6.41 -18.46
CA ILE A 80 -21.69 7.79 -18.88
C ILE A 80 -22.21 8.07 -20.30
N GLU A 81 -22.12 7.10 -21.21
CA GLU A 81 -22.66 7.26 -22.57
C GLU A 81 -24.19 7.37 -22.59
N GLN A 82 -24.90 6.70 -21.68
CA GLN A 82 -26.33 6.92 -21.47
C GLN A 82 -26.63 8.32 -20.92
N ASP A 83 -25.88 8.76 -19.91
CA ASP A 83 -26.04 10.09 -19.31
C ASP A 83 -25.78 11.21 -20.35
N ILE A 84 -24.80 11.04 -21.24
CA ILE A 84 -24.52 11.97 -22.35
C ILE A 84 -25.69 12.06 -23.33
N LYS A 85 -26.39 10.94 -23.61
CA LYS A 85 -27.58 10.97 -24.48
C LYS A 85 -28.69 11.82 -23.85
N SER A 86 -28.82 11.77 -22.53
CA SER A 86 -29.81 12.56 -21.78
C SER A 86 -29.39 14.02 -21.57
N ASN A 87 -28.09 14.32 -21.51
CA ASN A 87 -27.57 15.66 -21.33
C ASN A 87 -26.33 15.94 -22.23
N PRO A 88 -26.54 16.22 -23.53
CA PRO A 88 -25.46 16.24 -24.52
C PRO A 88 -24.44 17.38 -24.36
N ASP A 89 -24.84 18.49 -23.75
CA ASP A 89 -24.02 19.70 -23.59
C ASP A 89 -23.19 19.71 -22.31
N ASP A 90 -23.32 18.69 -21.46
CA ASP A 90 -22.53 18.57 -20.24
C ASP A 90 -21.07 18.20 -20.57
N LYS A 91 -20.20 19.21 -20.46
CA LYS A 91 -18.75 19.06 -20.67
C LYS A 91 -18.11 18.08 -19.67
N SER A 92 -18.63 18.01 -18.44
CA SER A 92 -18.08 17.13 -17.40
C SER A 92 -18.27 15.66 -17.76
N LEU A 93 -19.41 15.30 -18.39
CA LEU A 93 -19.66 13.93 -18.84
C LEU A 93 -18.69 13.52 -19.97
N ARG A 94 -18.38 14.43 -20.89
CA ARG A 94 -17.40 14.17 -21.96
C ARG A 94 -15.99 13.98 -21.40
N GLU A 95 -15.59 14.79 -20.42
CA GLU A 95 -14.30 14.63 -19.73
C GLU A 95 -14.23 13.31 -18.93
N ASN A 96 -15.32 12.95 -18.25
CA ASN A 96 -15.43 11.69 -17.52
C ASN A 96 -15.35 10.48 -18.47
N LEU A 97 -15.98 10.54 -19.64
CA LEU A 97 -15.90 9.50 -20.66
C LEU A 97 -14.46 9.34 -21.19
N ASN A 98 -13.80 10.45 -21.49
CA ASN A 98 -12.40 10.42 -21.93
C ASN A 98 -11.49 9.80 -20.86
N THR A 99 -11.68 10.20 -19.59
CA THR A 99 -10.96 9.63 -18.44
C THR A 99 -11.19 8.13 -18.34
N ALA A 100 -12.43 7.66 -18.43
CA ALA A 100 -12.75 6.24 -18.36
C ALA A 100 -12.11 5.44 -19.52
N LYS A 101 -12.09 6.00 -20.74
CA LYS A 101 -11.42 5.39 -21.91
C LYS A 101 -9.90 5.30 -21.73
N ILE A 102 -9.28 6.29 -21.08
CA ILE A 102 -7.85 6.24 -20.72
C ILE A 102 -7.61 5.13 -19.69
N LEU A 103 -8.41 5.09 -18.62
CA LEU A 103 -8.29 4.09 -17.56
C LEU A 103 -8.55 2.66 -18.07
N LEU A 104 -9.41 2.49 -19.08
CA LEU A 104 -9.64 1.20 -19.73
C LEU A 104 -8.34 0.61 -20.30
N LYS A 105 -7.45 1.43 -20.86
CA LYS A 105 -6.14 0.97 -21.35
C LYS A 105 -5.21 0.51 -20.22
N SER A 106 -5.40 1.06 -19.03
CA SER A 106 -4.63 0.70 -17.83
C SER A 106 -5.21 -0.51 -17.09
N SER A 107 -6.43 -0.97 -17.42
CA SER A 107 -7.09 -2.12 -16.77
C SER A 107 -6.26 -3.39 -16.79
N LYS A 108 -5.44 -3.59 -17.85
CA LYS A 108 -4.49 -4.71 -17.91
C LYS A 108 -3.57 -4.81 -16.69
N TYR A 109 -3.20 -3.69 -16.06
CA TYR A 109 -2.35 -3.72 -14.87
C TYR A 109 -3.08 -4.17 -13.61
N TYR A 110 -4.42 -4.06 -13.58
CA TYR A 110 -5.23 -4.71 -12.55
C TYR A 110 -5.15 -6.22 -12.69
N ASP A 111 -5.33 -6.71 -13.93
CA ASP A 111 -5.31 -8.14 -14.24
C ASP A 111 -3.92 -8.75 -13.97
N GLU A 112 -2.84 -8.07 -14.36
CA GLU A 112 -1.46 -8.49 -14.04
C GLU A 112 -1.18 -8.48 -12.53
N ALA A 113 -1.73 -7.51 -11.78
CA ALA A 113 -1.59 -7.49 -10.31
C ALA A 113 -2.32 -8.65 -9.64
N ARG A 114 -3.52 -8.96 -10.14
CA ARG A 114 -4.31 -10.12 -9.71
C ARG A 114 -3.58 -11.42 -10.01
N GLU A 115 -3.10 -11.61 -11.23
CA GLU A 115 -2.38 -12.81 -11.61
C GLU A 115 -1.08 -12.97 -10.83
N PHE A 116 -0.31 -11.89 -10.66
CA PHE A 116 0.91 -11.92 -9.85
C PHE A 116 0.63 -12.37 -8.42
N ALA A 117 -0.42 -11.84 -7.80
CA ALA A 117 -0.81 -12.23 -6.45
C ALA A 117 -1.30 -13.69 -6.36
N ARG A 118 -2.00 -14.21 -7.38
CA ARG A 118 -2.36 -15.65 -7.46
C ARG A 118 -1.11 -16.52 -7.50
N LEU A 119 -0.12 -16.17 -8.34
CA LEU A 119 1.15 -16.88 -8.43
C LEU A 119 1.90 -16.88 -7.10
N VAL A 120 2.02 -15.71 -6.45
CA VAL A 120 2.66 -15.59 -5.14
C VAL A 120 1.95 -16.48 -4.11
N SER A 121 0.61 -16.44 -4.08
CA SER A 121 -0.20 -17.10 -3.06
C SER A 121 -0.17 -18.62 -3.16
N LYS A 122 -0.08 -19.17 -4.38
CA LYS A 122 0.08 -20.62 -4.63
C LYS A 122 1.46 -21.16 -4.26
N ASN A 123 2.45 -20.29 -4.13
CA ASN A 123 3.85 -20.70 -4.10
C ASN A 123 4.58 -20.24 -2.83
N ARG A 124 5.84 -20.64 -2.74
CA ARG A 124 6.73 -20.38 -1.61
C ARG A 124 8.10 -19.96 -2.12
N ILE A 125 8.80 -19.14 -1.34
CA ILE A 125 10.21 -18.80 -1.60
C ILE A 125 11.06 -19.59 -0.61
N ASN A 126 11.95 -20.46 -1.11
CA ASN A 126 12.81 -21.31 -0.27
C ASN A 126 12.03 -22.11 0.80
N GLY A 127 10.81 -22.56 0.48
CA GLY A 127 9.91 -23.28 1.40
C GLY A 127 9.12 -22.39 2.35
N GLU A 128 9.40 -21.09 2.41
CA GLU A 128 8.69 -20.14 3.27
C GLU A 128 7.46 -19.55 2.58
N LYS A 129 6.37 -19.38 3.34
CA LYS A 129 5.17 -18.67 2.87
C LYS A 129 5.48 -17.18 2.74
N VAL A 130 5.00 -16.57 1.66
CA VAL A 130 5.03 -15.13 1.43
C VAL A 130 3.60 -14.61 1.29
N VAL A 131 3.34 -13.43 1.85
CA VAL A 131 1.99 -12.85 1.89
C VAL A 131 1.95 -11.55 1.10
N ILE A 132 0.93 -11.36 0.28
CA ILE A 132 0.72 -10.11 -0.46
C ILE A 132 0.37 -8.99 0.52
N VAL A 133 1.08 -7.86 0.42
CA VAL A 133 0.78 -6.63 1.17
C VAL A 133 0.63 -5.45 0.21
N THR A 134 -0.41 -4.67 0.41
CA THR A 134 -0.72 -3.49 -0.41
C THR A 134 -1.09 -2.30 0.47
N GLY A 135 -1.32 -1.13 -0.14
CA GLY A 135 -1.89 0.01 0.56
C GLY A 135 -3.38 -0.10 0.89
N GLY A 136 -4.03 -1.19 0.50
CA GLY A 136 -5.41 -1.54 0.85
C GLY A 136 -6.50 -0.77 0.12
N GLY A 137 -6.17 0.09 -0.84
CA GLY A 137 -7.15 0.83 -1.64
C GLY A 137 -7.60 0.11 -2.93
N PRO A 138 -8.46 0.73 -3.75
CA PRO A 138 -8.81 0.32 -5.12
C PRO A 138 -7.61 0.21 -6.09
N GLY A 139 -7.93 -0.24 -7.30
CA GLY A 139 -7.01 -0.31 -8.42
C GLY A 139 -6.00 -1.43 -8.31
N VAL A 140 -4.72 -1.15 -8.58
CA VAL A 140 -3.69 -2.20 -8.56
C VAL A 140 -3.62 -2.91 -7.21
N MET A 141 -3.78 -2.13 -6.13
CA MET A 141 -3.77 -2.67 -4.76
C MET A 141 -4.91 -3.67 -4.56
N GLU A 142 -6.12 -3.31 -4.99
CA GLU A 142 -7.26 -4.22 -4.97
C GLU A 142 -7.03 -5.45 -5.85
N GLY A 143 -6.52 -5.29 -7.08
CA GLY A 143 -6.20 -6.40 -7.97
C GLY A 143 -5.27 -7.41 -7.28
N ALA A 144 -4.21 -6.94 -6.63
CA ALA A 144 -3.30 -7.79 -5.86
C ALA A 144 -3.97 -8.45 -4.64
N ASN A 145 -4.75 -7.72 -3.83
CA ASN A 145 -5.48 -8.34 -2.70
C ASN A 145 -6.47 -9.40 -3.20
N ARG A 146 -7.20 -9.11 -4.29
CA ARG A 146 -8.15 -10.02 -4.93
C ARG A 146 -7.47 -11.27 -5.47
N GLY A 147 -6.28 -11.16 -6.06
CA GLY A 147 -5.55 -12.31 -6.56
C GLY A 147 -5.17 -13.30 -5.47
N ALA A 148 -4.80 -12.81 -4.27
CA ALA A 148 -4.60 -13.69 -3.12
C ALA A 148 -5.93 -14.29 -2.61
N TRP A 149 -6.98 -13.47 -2.56
CA TRP A 149 -8.32 -13.92 -2.16
C TRP A 149 -8.90 -15.01 -3.06
N ASP A 150 -8.69 -14.91 -4.39
CA ASP A 150 -9.12 -15.93 -5.36
C ASP A 150 -8.54 -17.32 -5.06
N GLU A 151 -7.37 -17.37 -4.41
CA GLU A 151 -6.68 -18.61 -4.02
C GLU A 151 -7.01 -19.03 -2.58
N GLY A 152 -7.94 -18.32 -1.91
CA GLY A 152 -8.28 -18.56 -0.51
C GLY A 152 -7.14 -18.21 0.45
N GLU A 153 -6.19 -17.39 0.01
CA GLU A 153 -4.97 -17.07 0.75
C GLU A 153 -5.03 -15.69 1.40
N THR A 154 -4.17 -15.51 2.40
CA THR A 154 -4.12 -14.30 3.21
C THR A 154 -3.56 -13.11 2.42
N SER A 155 -4.13 -11.92 2.59
CA SER A 155 -3.59 -10.67 2.06
C SER A 155 -3.75 -9.51 3.05
N ILE A 156 -2.79 -8.58 3.04
CA ILE A 156 -2.69 -7.47 4.00
C ILE A 156 -3.01 -6.14 3.31
N GLY A 157 -3.77 -5.28 4.00
CA GLY A 157 -4.01 -3.90 3.61
C GLY A 157 -3.45 -2.94 4.66
N LEU A 158 -2.49 -2.11 4.26
CA LEU A 158 -1.96 -1.02 5.09
C LEU A 158 -2.57 0.30 4.60
N ASN A 159 -3.79 0.63 5.02
CA ASN A 159 -4.47 1.89 4.69
C ASN A 159 -3.88 3.08 5.44
N ILE A 160 -4.16 4.30 4.95
CA ILE A 160 -3.74 5.55 5.58
C ILE A 160 -4.93 6.50 5.70
N THR A 161 -4.98 7.27 6.78
CA THR A 161 -5.98 8.32 6.96
C THR A 161 -5.68 9.49 6.02
N LEU A 162 -6.64 9.86 5.18
CA LEU A 162 -6.53 10.96 4.22
C LEU A 162 -7.73 11.91 4.38
N PRO A 163 -7.63 13.20 3.96
CA PRO A 163 -8.76 14.13 3.99
C PRO A 163 -9.99 13.66 3.20
N MET A 164 -9.75 12.97 2.08
CA MET A 164 -10.76 12.17 1.40
C MET A 164 -10.39 10.71 1.66
N GLU A 165 -11.11 10.06 2.57
CA GLU A 165 -10.82 8.68 2.95
C GLU A 165 -10.97 7.74 1.75
N GLN A 166 -10.02 6.82 1.64
CA GLN A 166 -10.08 5.71 0.71
C GLN A 166 -10.54 4.48 1.50
N ASP A 167 -11.74 3.99 1.19
CA ASP A 167 -12.24 2.76 1.80
C ASP A 167 -11.29 1.59 1.51
N PRO A 168 -11.12 0.67 2.47
CA PRO A 168 -10.39 -0.55 2.23
C PRO A 168 -11.10 -1.40 1.17
N ASN A 169 -10.33 -2.02 0.28
CA ASN A 169 -10.90 -2.93 -0.71
C ASN A 169 -11.38 -4.23 -0.02
N PRO A 170 -12.41 -4.91 -0.57
CA PRO A 170 -13.11 -6.00 0.12
C PRO A 170 -12.34 -7.33 0.14
N TYR A 171 -11.15 -7.40 -0.46
CA TYR A 171 -10.37 -8.64 -0.60
C TYR A 171 -9.22 -8.74 0.41
N ILE A 172 -9.06 -7.75 1.29
CA ILE A 172 -8.12 -7.80 2.41
C ILE A 172 -8.64 -8.82 3.43
N SER A 173 -7.75 -9.64 3.96
CA SER A 173 -8.13 -10.63 4.98
C SER A 173 -8.58 -9.97 6.28
N GLU A 174 -9.50 -10.65 6.97
CA GLU A 174 -9.94 -10.26 8.31
C GLU A 174 -8.75 -10.13 9.27
N ASP A 175 -8.81 -9.16 10.18
CA ASP A 175 -7.73 -8.77 11.10
C ASP A 175 -6.41 -8.30 10.47
N LEU A 176 -6.33 -8.14 9.14
CA LEU A 176 -5.15 -7.66 8.42
C LEU A 176 -5.37 -6.38 7.62
N CYS A 177 -6.44 -5.65 7.94
CA CYS A 177 -6.69 -4.29 7.47
C CYS A 177 -6.28 -3.29 8.55
N PHE A 178 -5.15 -2.60 8.35
CA PHE A 178 -4.59 -1.63 9.29
C PHE A 178 -4.77 -0.22 8.76
N ARG A 179 -5.29 0.69 9.59
CA ARG A 179 -5.40 2.12 9.27
C ARG A 179 -4.34 2.90 10.05
N PHE A 180 -3.37 3.45 9.34
CA PHE A 180 -2.30 4.28 9.90
C PHE A 180 -2.68 5.77 9.84
N HIS A 181 -2.15 6.56 10.77
CA HIS A 181 -2.15 8.01 10.71
C HIS A 181 -0.80 8.55 10.23
N TYR A 182 0.30 7.89 10.61
CA TYR A 182 1.65 8.35 10.28
C TYR A 182 2.22 7.60 9.07
N PHE A 183 2.47 8.32 7.97
CA PHE A 183 3.09 7.76 6.76
C PHE A 183 4.39 7.01 7.06
N ALA A 184 5.25 7.54 7.94
CA ALA A 184 6.52 6.91 8.27
C ALA A 184 6.36 5.49 8.83
N ILE A 185 5.40 5.27 9.74
CA ILE A 185 5.18 3.94 10.33
C ILE A 185 4.59 2.98 9.29
N ARG A 186 3.66 3.46 8.46
CA ARG A 186 3.11 2.69 7.34
C ARG A 186 4.21 2.23 6.37
N LYS A 187 5.10 3.15 5.98
CA LYS A 187 6.25 2.91 5.10
C LYS A 187 7.21 1.87 5.67
N MET A 188 7.52 1.99 6.97
CA MET A 188 8.30 0.98 7.69
C MET A 188 7.66 -0.42 7.57
N HIS A 189 6.34 -0.55 7.77
CA HIS A 189 5.66 -1.84 7.67
C HIS A 189 5.70 -2.47 6.28
N PHE A 190 5.69 -1.67 5.20
CA PHE A 190 5.90 -2.21 3.86
C PHE A 190 7.27 -2.88 3.75
N VAL A 191 8.33 -2.25 4.26
CA VAL A 191 9.70 -2.70 4.02
C VAL A 191 10.20 -3.73 5.04
N MET A 192 9.76 -3.69 6.29
CA MET A 192 10.28 -4.53 7.39
C MET A 192 10.27 -6.03 7.04
N ARG A 193 9.15 -6.54 6.51
CA ARG A 193 8.95 -7.97 6.16
C ARG A 193 9.10 -8.26 4.66
N ALA A 194 9.34 -7.23 3.85
CA ALA A 194 9.43 -7.40 2.40
C ALA A 194 10.58 -8.32 2.00
N LYS A 195 10.24 -9.35 1.22
CA LYS A 195 11.14 -10.17 0.41
C LYS A 195 11.18 -9.70 -1.05
N ALA A 196 10.20 -8.93 -1.51
CA ALA A 196 10.25 -8.29 -2.82
C ALA A 196 9.30 -7.10 -2.86
N MET A 197 9.53 -6.20 -3.81
CA MET A 197 8.59 -5.14 -4.18
C MET A 197 8.27 -5.23 -5.67
N VAL A 198 6.98 -5.14 -6.01
CA VAL A 198 6.51 -5.01 -7.40
C VAL A 198 5.75 -3.70 -7.53
N ALA A 199 6.32 -2.80 -8.34
CA ALA A 199 5.72 -1.52 -8.69
C ALA A 199 5.10 -1.60 -10.09
N PHE A 200 3.78 -1.54 -10.12
CA PHE A 200 2.98 -1.34 -11.32
C PHE A 200 2.88 0.15 -11.65
N PRO A 201 2.40 0.54 -12.84
CA PRO A 201 2.23 1.94 -13.18
C PRO A 201 1.33 2.68 -12.19
N GLY A 202 1.78 3.84 -11.73
CA GLY A 202 1.14 4.57 -10.63
C GLY A 202 1.61 6.01 -10.50
N GLY A 203 0.96 6.77 -9.62
CA GLY A 203 1.25 8.20 -9.44
C GLY A 203 2.33 8.45 -8.38
N PHE A 204 2.27 9.63 -7.76
CA PHE A 204 3.23 10.05 -6.74
C PHE A 204 3.39 9.09 -5.56
N GLY A 205 2.29 8.48 -5.07
CA GLY A 205 2.40 7.50 -4.00
C GLY A 205 3.24 6.28 -4.39
N THR A 206 3.11 5.80 -5.63
CA THR A 206 3.95 4.69 -6.13
C THR A 206 5.41 5.11 -6.27
N MET A 207 5.66 6.35 -6.71
CA MET A 207 7.03 6.86 -6.83
C MET A 207 7.70 7.03 -5.48
N ASP A 208 6.98 7.60 -4.50
CA ASP A 208 7.44 7.78 -3.12
C ASP A 208 7.94 6.44 -2.53
N GLU A 209 7.11 5.40 -2.62
CA GLU A 209 7.49 4.07 -2.11
C GLU A 209 8.61 3.41 -2.92
N LEU A 210 8.61 3.58 -4.25
CA LEU A 210 9.69 3.07 -5.10
C LEU A 210 11.04 3.69 -4.73
N PHE A 211 11.11 5.02 -4.70
CA PHE A 211 12.37 5.71 -4.40
C PHE A 211 12.83 5.45 -2.96
N GLU A 212 11.92 5.33 -1.99
CA GLU A 212 12.28 4.92 -0.64
C GLU A 212 12.98 3.54 -0.64
N VAL A 213 12.39 2.54 -1.29
CA VAL A 213 12.98 1.20 -1.34
C VAL A 213 14.32 1.19 -2.09
N LEU A 214 14.43 1.91 -3.21
CA LEU A 214 15.69 2.03 -3.95
C LEU A 214 16.78 2.65 -3.07
N THR A 215 16.48 3.74 -2.36
CA THR A 215 17.42 4.39 -1.44
C THR A 215 17.80 3.49 -0.27
N LEU A 216 16.85 2.76 0.32
CA LEU A 216 17.15 1.83 1.43
C LEU A 216 18.07 0.69 1.00
N ILE A 217 17.92 0.17 -0.23
CA ILE A 217 18.82 -0.86 -0.77
C ILE A 217 20.18 -0.28 -1.11
N GLN A 218 20.21 0.87 -1.78
CA GLN A 218 21.45 1.59 -2.16
C GLN A 218 22.31 1.90 -0.93
N THR A 219 21.69 2.36 0.16
CA THR A 219 22.36 2.74 1.41
C THR A 219 22.59 1.56 2.36
N HIS A 220 22.27 0.34 1.94
CA HIS A 220 22.39 -0.89 2.75
C HIS A 220 21.60 -0.88 4.06
N LYS A 221 20.59 -0.02 4.20
CA LYS A 221 19.65 -0.04 5.33
C LYS A 221 18.62 -1.17 5.20
N LYS A 222 18.42 -1.70 4.00
CA LYS A 222 17.68 -2.92 3.72
C LYS A 222 18.60 -3.93 3.01
N ARG A 223 18.51 -5.21 3.40
CA ARG A 223 19.17 -6.32 2.68
C ARG A 223 18.68 -6.35 1.23
N LYS A 224 19.55 -6.70 0.30
CA LYS A 224 19.17 -6.83 -1.12
C LYS A 224 17.91 -7.70 -1.27
N MET A 225 16.96 -7.21 -2.06
CA MET A 225 15.74 -7.90 -2.43
C MET A 225 15.33 -7.48 -3.85
N PRO A 226 14.56 -8.30 -4.58
CA PRO A 226 14.05 -7.93 -5.90
C PRO A 226 13.16 -6.69 -5.84
N VAL A 227 13.44 -5.73 -6.71
CA VAL A 227 12.56 -4.61 -7.03
C VAL A 227 12.15 -4.73 -8.48
N ILE A 228 10.86 -4.89 -8.73
CA ILE A 228 10.32 -5.17 -10.07
C ILE A 228 9.47 -3.98 -10.52
N LEU A 229 9.76 -3.49 -11.71
CA LEU A 229 9.01 -2.45 -12.40
C LEU A 229 8.18 -3.11 -13.51
N LEU A 230 6.91 -3.40 -13.22
CA LEU A 230 6.00 -4.02 -14.19
C LEU A 230 5.39 -2.94 -15.11
N GLY A 231 5.35 -3.23 -16.41
CA GLY A 231 4.91 -2.28 -17.44
C GLY A 231 6.09 -1.46 -17.96
N LYS A 232 7.03 -2.14 -18.63
CA LYS A 232 8.33 -1.59 -19.05
C LYS A 232 8.20 -0.32 -19.87
N GLU A 233 7.22 -0.25 -20.77
CA GLU A 233 6.97 0.94 -21.60
C GLU A 233 6.67 2.18 -20.75
N TYR A 234 5.82 2.04 -19.72
CA TYR A 234 5.46 3.13 -18.83
C TYR A 234 6.69 3.65 -18.08
N TRP A 235 7.45 2.76 -17.44
CA TRP A 235 8.58 3.16 -16.62
C TRP A 235 9.71 3.79 -17.43
N LYS A 236 10.03 3.24 -18.61
CA LYS A 236 11.07 3.79 -19.49
C LYS A 236 10.71 5.18 -20.04
N LYS A 237 9.41 5.45 -20.26
CA LYS A 237 8.94 6.78 -20.68
C LYS A 237 8.92 7.77 -19.52
N LEU A 238 8.63 7.30 -18.30
CA LEU A 238 8.48 8.16 -17.13
C LEU A 238 9.82 8.62 -16.54
N ILE A 239 10.78 7.71 -16.36
CA ILE A 239 12.01 7.98 -15.61
C ILE A 239 13.22 7.49 -16.40
N ASN A 240 14.14 8.39 -16.69
CA ASN A 240 15.45 8.04 -17.24
C ASN A 240 16.47 7.82 -16.11
N PHE A 241 16.47 6.63 -15.51
CA PHE A 241 17.46 6.29 -14.46
C PHE A 241 18.90 6.30 -14.98
N LYS A 242 19.12 6.02 -16.27
CA LYS A 242 20.47 6.04 -16.86
C LYS A 242 21.07 7.44 -16.80
N LEU A 243 20.25 8.48 -17.03
CA LEU A 243 20.70 9.86 -16.90
C LEU A 243 21.25 10.15 -15.49
N MET A 244 20.63 9.64 -14.42
CA MET A 244 21.14 9.81 -13.06
C MET A 244 22.53 9.18 -12.88
N ALA A 245 22.78 8.03 -13.52
CA ALA A 245 24.07 7.36 -13.51
C ALA A 245 25.12 8.06 -14.40
N ASP A 246 24.71 8.57 -15.56
CA ASP A 246 25.56 9.36 -16.46
C ASP A 246 26.05 10.63 -15.75
N MET A 247 25.15 11.29 -15.02
CA MET A 247 25.42 12.48 -14.21
C MET A 247 26.14 12.18 -12.88
N LYS A 248 26.44 10.91 -12.58
CA LYS A 248 27.12 10.46 -11.35
C LYS A 248 26.38 10.77 -10.04
N TYR A 249 25.05 10.93 -10.09
CA TYR A 249 24.22 11.05 -8.90
C TYR A 249 23.89 9.70 -8.26
N ILE A 250 23.95 8.65 -9.07
CA ILE A 250 23.96 7.24 -8.63
C ILE A 250 25.09 6.51 -9.35
N SER A 251 25.46 5.33 -8.86
CA SER A 251 26.44 4.46 -9.54
C SER A 251 25.78 3.65 -10.67
N GLU A 252 26.56 3.20 -11.65
CA GLU A 252 26.07 2.25 -12.66
C GLU A 252 25.57 0.94 -12.04
N ASN A 253 26.08 0.57 -10.87
CA ASN A 253 25.66 -0.64 -10.17
C ASN A 253 24.27 -0.47 -9.52
N ASP A 254 23.86 0.76 -9.20
CA ASP A 254 22.52 1.04 -8.65
C ASP A 254 21.40 0.75 -9.66
N LEU A 255 21.71 0.81 -10.96
CA LEU A 255 20.79 0.41 -12.02
C LEU A 255 20.46 -1.10 -12.00
N LYS A 256 21.21 -1.90 -11.23
CA LYS A 256 20.94 -3.34 -11.02
C LYS A 256 20.02 -3.62 -9.83
N ILE A 257 19.61 -2.59 -9.08
CA ILE A 257 18.71 -2.76 -7.92
C ILE A 257 17.31 -3.19 -8.38
N PHE A 258 16.88 -2.77 -9.57
CA PHE A 258 15.57 -3.07 -10.11
C PHE A 258 15.64 -3.75 -11.48
N THR A 259 14.55 -4.40 -11.87
CA THR A 259 14.38 -5.00 -13.20
C THR A 259 13.02 -4.61 -13.81
N TYR A 260 12.96 -4.58 -15.14
CA TYR A 260 11.72 -4.32 -15.86
C TYR A 260 11.11 -5.62 -16.36
N VAL A 261 9.80 -5.77 -16.19
CA VAL A 261 9.01 -6.89 -16.73
C VAL A 261 7.69 -6.38 -17.29
N ASP A 262 7.02 -7.20 -18.10
CA ASP A 262 5.71 -6.84 -18.64
C ASP A 262 4.59 -7.79 -18.17
N LYS A 263 4.93 -8.97 -17.63
CA LYS A 263 3.96 -9.97 -17.15
C LYS A 263 4.20 -10.39 -15.71
N ALA A 264 3.12 -10.80 -15.05
CA ALA A 264 3.11 -11.38 -13.71
C ALA A 264 4.04 -12.61 -13.57
N GLU A 265 4.01 -13.50 -14.56
CA GLU A 265 4.84 -14.72 -14.57
C GLU A 265 6.33 -14.38 -14.55
N ASP A 266 6.76 -13.42 -15.37
CA ASP A 266 8.15 -12.96 -15.43
C ASP A 266 8.58 -12.35 -14.09
N ALA A 267 7.70 -11.57 -13.46
CA ALA A 267 7.93 -10.98 -12.15
C ALA A 267 8.16 -12.08 -11.09
N TRP A 268 7.28 -13.07 -11.03
CA TRP A 268 7.39 -14.17 -10.07
C TRP A 268 8.65 -15.02 -10.31
N ASN A 269 8.90 -15.39 -11.56
CA ASN A 269 10.09 -16.17 -11.93
C ASN A 269 11.39 -15.45 -11.57
N PHE A 270 11.45 -14.14 -11.79
CA PHE A 270 12.60 -13.33 -11.38
C PHE A 270 12.83 -13.36 -9.87
N ILE A 271 11.77 -13.21 -9.06
CA ILE A 271 11.86 -13.27 -7.59
C ILE A 271 12.40 -14.63 -7.14
N VAL A 272 11.84 -15.72 -7.67
CA VAL A 272 12.26 -17.09 -7.31
C VAL A 272 13.72 -17.33 -7.67
N ASN A 273 14.14 -16.94 -8.88
CA ASN A 273 15.51 -17.14 -9.33
C ASN A 273 16.51 -16.30 -8.52
N PHE A 274 16.16 -15.05 -8.19
CA PHE A 274 16.98 -14.21 -7.33
C PHE A 274 17.31 -14.90 -5.99
N TYR A 275 16.32 -15.52 -5.35
CA TYR A 275 16.51 -16.21 -4.07
C TYR A 275 17.26 -17.55 -4.20
N LYS A 276 17.14 -18.25 -5.34
CA LYS A 276 17.95 -19.44 -5.64
C LYS A 276 19.43 -19.10 -5.81
N GLU A 277 19.73 -18.02 -6.52
CA GLU A 277 21.11 -17.62 -6.85
C GLU A 277 21.84 -16.98 -5.66
N ASN A 278 21.15 -16.19 -4.84
CA ASN A 278 21.79 -15.40 -3.80
C ASN A 278 21.83 -16.09 -2.41
N LYS A 279 21.28 -17.31 -2.26
CA LYS A 279 21.18 -18.07 -0.98
C LYS A 279 20.76 -17.19 0.21
N LEU A 280 19.77 -16.32 0.01
CA LEU A 280 19.34 -15.31 1.01
C LEU A 280 18.17 -15.74 1.88
#